data_AF-A0A920ADU0-F1
#
_entry.id   AF-A0A920ADU0-F1
#
_cell.length_a   1.000
_cell.length_b   1.000
_cell.length_c   1.000
_cell.angle_alpha   90.00
_cell.angle_beta   90.00
_cell.angle_gamma   90.00
#
_symmetry.space_group_name_H-M   'P 1'
#
loop_
_entity.id
_entity.type
_entity.pdbx_description
1 polymer ?
#
loop_
_entity_poly.entity_id
_entity_poly.type
_entity_poly.pdbx_seq_one_letter_code
_entity_poly.pdbx_strand_id
1 'polypeptide(L)' 'MCDGVTQGEAGMDLSLFSRDVIALSTAIGLSHNMFDSALCLGICDKIVPGELIGALKFGHLPIIFVQVDL' A
#
# COMPACT_ATOMS: atom_id res chain seq x y z
N MET A 1 2.02 -4.39 -8.29
CA MET A 1 1.22 -4.24 -9.52
C MET A 1 1.26 -2.77 -9.90
N CYS A 2 1.56 -2.43 -11.15
CA CYS A 2 1.48 -1.04 -11.61
C CYS A 2 0.48 -0.93 -12.75
N ASP A 3 -0.54 -0.08 -12.58
CA ASP A 3 -1.59 0.12 -13.58
C ASP A 3 -0.98 0.54 -14.91
N GLY A 4 -0.04 1.49 -14.93
CA GLY A 4 0.60 1.96 -16.17
C GLY A 4 1.31 0.86 -16.97
N VAL A 5 1.78 -0.20 -16.32
CA VAL A 5 2.44 -1.35 -16.99
C VAL A 5 1.43 -2.39 -17.48
N THR A 6 0.27 -2.47 -16.84
CA THR A 6 -0.72 -3.54 -17.07
C THR A 6 -1.97 -3.08 -17.82
N GLN A 7 -2.01 -1.80 -18.20
CA GLN A 7 -3.03 -1.23 -19.07
C GLN A 7 -3.18 -2.03 -20.37
N GLY A 8 -4.40 -2.53 -20.63
CA GLY A 8 -4.73 -3.30 -21.84
C GLY A 8 -4.37 -4.79 -21.76
N GLU A 9 -3.69 -5.22 -20.71
CA GLU A 9 -3.34 -6.63 -20.48
C GLU A 9 -4.35 -7.30 -19.55
N ALA A 10 -4.46 -8.62 -19.61
CA ALA A 10 -5.36 -9.41 -18.74
C ALA A 10 -5.10 -9.20 -17.24
N GLY A 11 -3.90 -8.73 -16.87
CA GLY A 11 -3.57 -8.39 -15.49
C GLY A 11 -4.37 -7.21 -14.94
N MET A 12 -4.90 -6.30 -15.79
CA MET A 12 -5.60 -5.10 -15.33
C MET A 12 -6.82 -5.43 -14.46
N ASP A 13 -7.46 -6.58 -14.67
CA ASP A 13 -8.59 -7.08 -13.87
C ASP A 13 -8.22 -7.28 -12.38
N LEU A 14 -6.93 -7.42 -12.08
CA LEU A 14 -6.41 -7.57 -10.71
C LEU A 14 -6.00 -6.23 -10.07
N SER A 15 -5.98 -5.13 -10.82
CA SER A 15 -5.53 -3.83 -10.33
C SER A 15 -6.29 -3.40 -9.07
N LEU A 16 -7.62 -3.40 -9.10
CA LEU A 16 -8.42 -2.95 -7.95
C LEU A 16 -8.28 -3.91 -6.76
N PHE A 17 -8.24 -5.22 -6.99
CA PHE A 17 -8.03 -6.22 -5.95
C PHE A 17 -6.68 -6.07 -5.25
N SER A 18 -5.65 -5.61 -5.97
CA SER A 18 -4.32 -5.40 -5.39
C SER A 18 -4.32 -4.38 -4.25
N ARG A 19 -5.23 -3.37 -4.27
CA ARG A 19 -5.37 -2.39 -3.19
C ARG A 19 -5.71 -3.07 -1.86
N ASP A 20 -6.68 -3.98 -1.88
CA ASP A 20 -7.17 -4.63 -0.66
C ASP A 20 -6.16 -5.65 -0.12
N VAL A 21 -5.41 -6.31 -1.02
CA VAL A 21 -4.27 -7.14 -0.65
C VAL A 21 -3.19 -6.30 0.04
N ILE A 22 -2.83 -5.15 -0.52
CA ILE A 22 -1.83 -4.26 0.08
C ILE A 22 -2.31 -3.77 1.45
N ALA A 23 -3.58 -3.36 1.59
CA ALA A 23 -4.14 -2.94 2.87
C ALA A 23 -4.02 -4.02 3.96
N LEU A 24 -4.35 -5.27 3.62
CA LEU A 24 -4.20 -6.41 4.53
C LEU A 24 -2.72 -6.67 4.84
N SER A 25 -1.84 -6.65 3.85
CA SER A 25 -0.40 -6.84 4.03
C SER A 25 0.22 -5.77 4.93
N THR A 26 -0.12 -4.49 4.74
CA THR A 26 0.34 -3.38 5.59
C THR A 26 -0.12 -3.57 7.03
N ALA A 27 -1.39 -3.95 7.23
CA ALA A 27 -1.91 -4.19 8.58
C ALA A 27 -1.22 -5.37 9.27
N ILE A 28 -0.95 -6.46 8.53
CA ILE A 28 -0.19 -7.62 9.05
C ILE A 28 1.23 -7.18 9.42
N GLY A 29 1.93 -6.43 8.57
CA GLY A 29 3.29 -5.96 8.88
C GLY A 29 3.35 -5.12 10.16
N LEU A 30 2.44 -4.16 10.32
CA LEU A 30 2.39 -3.29 11.50
C LEU A 30 1.90 -4.00 12.78
N SER A 31 1.17 -5.11 12.64
CA SER A 31 0.65 -5.89 13.78
C SER A 31 1.71 -6.46 14.70
N HIS A 32 2.97 -6.46 14.27
CA HIS A 32 4.10 -6.86 15.10
C HIS A 32 4.26 -5.96 16.34
N ASN A 33 3.73 -4.73 16.33
CA ASN A 33 3.69 -3.82 17.47
C ASN A 33 5.06 -3.57 18.13
N MET A 34 6.10 -3.51 17.31
CA MET A 34 7.50 -3.27 17.70
C MET A 34 8.06 -1.99 17.04
N PHE A 35 7.18 -1.14 16.51
CA PHE A 35 7.55 0.05 15.74
C PHE A 35 7.10 1.32 16.45
N ASP A 36 7.98 2.31 16.53
CA ASP A 36 7.63 3.67 17.00
C ASP A 36 7.10 4.55 15.86
N SER A 37 7.32 4.15 14.61
CA SER A 37 6.91 4.88 13.39
C SER A 37 6.96 3.95 12.18
N ALA A 38 6.36 4.36 11.04
CA ALA A 38 6.46 3.63 9.78
C ALA A 38 6.69 4.55 8.57
N LEU A 39 7.32 3.99 7.54
CA LEU A 39 7.49 4.61 6.23
C LEU A 39 6.79 3.74 5.17
N CYS A 40 5.78 4.28 4.52
CA CYS A 40 5.03 3.64 3.45
C CYS A 40 5.58 4.11 2.09
N LEU A 41 5.98 3.17 1.23
CA LEU A 41 6.69 3.48 -0.02
C LEU A 41 5.76 3.20 -1.21
N GLY A 42 5.16 4.28 -1.72
CA GLY A 42 4.17 4.23 -2.78
C GLY A 42 4.73 4.61 -4.15
N ILE A 43 4.28 3.91 -5.20
CA ILE A 43 4.67 4.21 -6.58
C ILE A 43 3.41 4.42 -7.44
N CYS A 44 2.60 3.38 -7.60
CA CYS A 44 1.45 3.38 -8.52
C CYS A 44 0.12 3.61 -7.79
N ASP A 45 -0.92 3.94 -8.58
CA ASP A 45 -2.26 4.39 -8.14
C ASP A 45 -2.88 3.55 -7.01
N LYS A 46 -2.73 2.21 -7.05
CA LYS A 46 -3.36 1.32 -6.06
C LYS A 46 -2.52 1.06 -4.80
N ILE A 47 -1.23 1.43 -4.81
CA ILE A 47 -0.29 1.15 -3.72
C ILE A 47 -0.54 2.10 -2.54
N VAL A 48 -0.43 3.42 -2.79
CA VAL A 48 -0.60 4.45 -1.73
C VAL A 48 -1.96 4.32 -1.02
N PRO A 49 -3.10 4.16 -1.72
CA PRO A 49 -4.39 3.99 -1.05
C PRO A 49 -4.48 2.68 -0.27
N GLY A 50 -3.88 1.58 -0.76
CA GLY A 50 -3.82 0.32 -0.04
C GLY A 50 -3.04 0.46 1.27
N GLU A 51 -1.84 1.03 1.22
CA GLU A 51 -1.01 1.29 2.39
C GLU A 51 -1.73 2.22 3.37
N LEU A 52 -2.40 3.28 2.90
CA LEU A 52 -3.17 4.21 3.74
C LEU A 52 -4.28 3.50 4.51
N ILE A 53 -5.08 2.64 3.85
CA ILE A 53 -6.16 1.90 4.50
C ILE A 53 -5.60 0.98 5.61
N GLY A 54 -4.49 0.28 5.35
CA GLY A 54 -3.83 -0.58 6.34
C GLY A 54 -3.20 0.23 7.50
N ALA A 55 -2.51 1.32 7.18
CA ALA A 55 -1.83 2.18 8.14
C ALA A 55 -2.79 2.87 9.11
N LEU A 56 -4.00 3.26 8.65
CA LEU A 56 -5.02 3.87 9.51
C LEU A 56 -5.50 2.95 10.64
N LYS A 57 -5.35 1.62 10.52
CA LYS A 57 -5.58 0.70 11.64
C LYS A 57 -4.59 0.91 12.80
N PHE A 58 -3.45 1.50 12.51
CA PHE A 58 -2.39 1.87 13.45
C PHE A 58 -2.20 3.39 13.50
N GLY A 59 -3.28 4.18 13.33
CA GLY A 59 -3.21 5.64 13.26
C GLY A 59 -2.70 6.37 14.51
N HIS A 60 -2.33 5.63 15.56
CA HIS A 60 -1.59 6.15 16.72
C HIS A 60 -0.07 6.24 16.46
N LEU A 61 0.44 5.54 15.45
CA LEU A 61 1.83 5.62 15.03
C LEU A 61 2.02 6.81 14.07
N PRO A 62 3.13 7.56 14.17
CA PRO A 62 3.53 8.51 13.14
C PRO A 62 3.95 7.73 11.88
N ILE A 63 3.29 8.02 10.76
CA ILE A 63 3.49 7.32 9.49
C ILE A 63 3.66 8.35 8.36
N ILE A 64 4.71 8.18 7.54
CA ILE A 64 4.99 9.02 6.38
C ILE A 64 4.84 8.19 5.10
N PHE A 65 4.21 8.79 4.09
CA PHE A 65 4.10 8.22 2.74
C PHE A 65 5.13 8.88 1.84
N VAL A 66 5.99 8.08 1.22
CA VAL A 66 7.00 8.54 0.27
C VAL A 66 6.63 8.03 -1.11
N GLN A 67 6.41 8.97 -2.02
CA GLN A 67 6.26 8.69 -3.44
C GLN A 67 7.64 8.43 -4.05
N VAL A 68 7.84 7.27 -4.67
CA VAL A 68 9.10 6.93 -5.33
C VAL A 68 8.86 6.83 -6.83
N ASP A 69 9.42 7.76 -7.59
CA ASP A 69 9.44 7.71 -9.05
C ASP A 69 10.72 6.99 -9.49
N LEU A 70 10.61 5.71 -9.89
CA LEU A 70 11.70 4.91 -10.46
C LEU A 70 11.59 4.81 -11.98
#